data_AF-A0A2L0D1E3-F1
#
_entry.id   AF-A0A2L0D1E3-F1
#
_cell.length_a   1.000
_cell.length_b   1.000
_cell.length_c   1.000
_cell.angle_alpha   90.00
_cell.angle_beta   90.00
_cell.angle_gamma   90.00
#
_symmetry.space_group_name_H-M   'P 1'
#
loop_
_entity.id
_entity.type
_entity.pdbx_description
1 polymer ?
#
loop_
_entity_poly.entity_id
_entity_poly.type
_entity_poly.pdbx_seq_one_letter_code
_entity_poly.pdbx_strand_id
1 'polypeptide(L)'
;RTCEGCKGFFKRTVQKGSKYVCLADKACPVDKRRRNRCQFCRFQKCLAVGMVKEVVRTDSLKGRRGRLPSKPKSPQESPPSPPVSLITALVRAHVDTTPDLANLDYSQYCDPSPIDPAISEAEKIQQFYTLLTTSVDVIRNFAEKIPGYQELCREDKELLFQSASLELFVLRLAYRTHANDTKLTF
;
A
#
# COMPACT_ATOMS: atom_id res chain seq x y z
N ARG A 1 -12.55 -0.02 37.54
CA ARG A 1 -13.54 -1.12 37.57
C ARG A 1 -14.35 -1.10 36.27
N THR A 2 -14.48 -2.22 35.55
CA THR A 2 -15.14 -2.29 34.23
C THR A 2 -16.55 -2.84 34.36
N CYS A 3 -17.55 -2.27 33.68
CA CYS A 3 -18.91 -2.84 33.64
C CYS A 3 -19.00 -4.07 32.70
N GLU A 4 -19.94 -4.99 32.96
CA GLU A 4 -20.12 -6.20 32.16
C GLU A 4 -20.39 -5.91 30.67
N GLY A 5 -21.09 -4.81 30.36
CA GLY A 5 -21.31 -4.39 28.97
C GLY A 5 -20.03 -4.06 28.21
N CYS A 6 -19.02 -3.47 28.86
CA CYS A 6 -17.73 -3.16 28.23
C CYS A 6 -16.80 -4.37 28.22
N LYS A 7 -16.86 -5.23 29.25
CA LYS A 7 -16.14 -6.51 29.29
C LYS A 7 -16.58 -7.44 28.15
N GLY A 8 -17.89 -7.61 27.96
CA GLY A 8 -18.44 -8.43 26.87
C GLY A 8 -18.14 -7.87 25.48
N PHE A 9 -18.22 -6.54 25.33
CA PHE A 9 -17.84 -5.86 24.09
C PHE A 9 -16.36 -6.12 23.76
N PHE A 10 -15.45 -5.84 24.69
CA PHE A 10 -14.00 -6.03 24.52
C PHE A 10 -13.66 -7.48 24.16
N LYS A 11 -14.25 -8.46 24.88
CA LYS A 11 -14.07 -9.89 24.59
C LYS A 11 -14.41 -10.22 23.12
N ARG A 12 -15.59 -9.80 22.65
CA ARG A 12 -16.05 -10.08 21.28
C ARG A 12 -15.19 -9.38 20.24
N THR A 13 -14.82 -8.13 20.49
CA THR A 13 -13.95 -7.36 19.57
C THR A 13 -12.59 -8.04 19.40
N VAL A 14 -11.96 -8.47 20.49
CA VAL A 14 -10.65 -9.14 20.44
C VAL A 14 -10.75 -10.53 19.81
N GLN A 15 -11.70 -11.36 20.24
CA GLN A 15 -11.86 -12.73 19.71
C GLN A 15 -12.16 -12.76 18.20
N LYS A 16 -12.95 -11.81 17.71
CA LYS A 16 -13.30 -11.72 16.28
C LYS A 16 -12.33 -10.88 15.45
N GLY A 17 -11.27 -10.33 16.05
CA GLY A 17 -10.37 -9.40 15.37
C GLY A 17 -11.07 -8.19 14.75
N SER A 18 -12.17 -7.72 15.35
CA SER A 18 -13.03 -6.69 14.72
C SER A 18 -12.31 -5.35 14.61
N LYS A 19 -12.35 -4.76 13.42
CA LYS A 19 -11.86 -3.40 13.13
C LYS A 19 -13.05 -2.46 13.04
N TYR A 20 -12.99 -1.34 13.74
CA TYR A 20 -14.04 -0.32 13.72
C TYR A 20 -13.49 0.98 13.15
N VAL A 21 -14.37 1.78 12.54
CA VAL A 21 -14.07 3.13 12.05
C VAL A 21 -14.98 4.12 12.77
N CYS A 22 -14.45 5.29 13.14
CA CYS A 22 -15.26 6.40 13.61
C CYS A 22 -15.67 7.25 12.41
N LEU A 23 -16.95 7.63 12.33
CA LEU A 23 -17.49 8.51 11.29
C LEU A 23 -17.50 10.00 11.72
N ALA A 24 -16.89 10.31 12.85
CA ALA A 24 -16.72 11.65 13.41
C ALA A 24 -15.26 11.82 13.85
N ASP A 25 -14.97 12.75 14.75
CA ASP A 25 -13.60 13.16 15.11
C ASP A 25 -12.85 12.19 16.05
N LYS A 26 -13.20 10.90 16.06
CA LYS A 26 -12.60 9.87 16.94
C LYS A 26 -12.67 10.19 18.45
N ALA A 27 -13.50 11.16 18.84
CA ALA A 27 -13.67 11.65 20.20
C ALA A 27 -15.11 11.47 20.75
N CYS A 28 -15.87 10.51 20.22
CA CYS A 28 -17.27 10.33 20.63
C CYS A 28 -17.39 10.01 22.13
N PRO A 29 -18.31 10.66 22.87
CA PRO A 29 -18.49 10.41 24.29
C PRO A 29 -19.00 8.98 24.56
N VAL A 30 -18.28 8.24 25.40
CA VAL A 30 -18.62 6.87 25.81
C VAL A 30 -19.10 6.89 27.27
N ASP A 31 -20.42 6.94 27.43
CA ASP A 31 -21.15 6.92 28.70
C ASP A 31 -22.18 5.76 28.74
N LYS A 32 -22.90 5.60 29.86
CA LYS A 32 -23.87 4.49 30.04
C LYS A 32 -24.97 4.46 28.96
N ARG A 33 -25.39 5.63 28.45
CA ARG A 33 -26.50 5.78 27.50
C ARG A 33 -26.04 5.67 26.05
N ARG A 34 -24.87 6.21 25.72
CA ARG A 34 -24.38 6.38 24.34
C ARG A 34 -23.18 5.51 23.96
N ARG A 35 -22.70 4.64 24.85
CA ARG A 35 -21.57 3.71 24.56
C ARG A 35 -21.74 2.85 23.31
N ASN A 36 -22.95 2.63 22.81
CA ASN A 36 -23.19 1.84 21.60
C ASN A 36 -23.12 2.67 20.30
N ARG A 37 -23.06 4.01 20.38
CA ARG A 37 -23.14 4.91 19.20
C ARG A 37 -21.91 4.83 18.31
N CYS A 38 -20.73 4.65 18.88
CA CYS A 38 -19.48 4.52 18.13
C CYS A 38 -18.64 3.38 18.70
N GLN A 39 -18.52 2.29 17.94
CA GLN A 39 -17.75 1.10 18.36
C GLN A 39 -16.25 1.40 18.40
N PHE A 40 -15.74 2.23 17.49
CA PHE A 40 -14.34 2.67 17.48
C PHE A 40 -13.99 3.38 18.81
N CYS A 41 -14.67 4.48 19.14
CA CYS A 41 -14.39 5.25 20.35
C CYS A 41 -14.60 4.43 21.62
N ARG A 42 -15.60 3.53 21.63
CA ARG A 42 -15.80 2.60 22.74
C ARG A 42 -14.62 1.65 22.92
N PHE A 43 -14.10 1.07 21.84
CA PHE A 43 -12.96 0.16 21.92
C PHE A 43 -11.66 0.88 22.29
N GLN A 44 -11.42 2.06 21.72
CA GLN A 44 -10.29 2.91 22.11
C GLN A 44 -10.35 3.26 23.59
N LYS A 45 -11.52 3.63 24.12
CA LYS A 45 -11.68 3.87 25.56
C LYS A 45 -11.40 2.62 26.41
N CYS A 46 -11.83 1.43 25.96
CA CYS A 46 -11.50 0.18 26.67
C CYS A 46 -9.98 -0.03 26.80
N LEU A 47 -9.22 0.24 25.74
CA LEU A 47 -7.75 0.16 25.76
C LEU A 47 -7.15 1.25 26.66
N ALA A 48 -7.63 2.49 26.53
CA ALA A 48 -7.14 3.62 27.31
C ALA A 48 -7.33 3.44 28.83
N VAL A 49 -8.38 2.75 29.26
CA VAL A 49 -8.59 2.42 30.69
C VAL A 49 -7.88 1.13 31.13
N GLY A 50 -7.02 0.56 30.29
CA GLY A 50 -6.15 -0.58 30.65
C GLY A 50 -6.73 -1.96 30.42
N MET A 51 -7.73 -2.14 29.54
CA MET A 51 -8.10 -3.50 29.12
C MET A 51 -7.04 -4.10 28.19
N VAL A 52 -6.50 -5.24 28.58
CA VAL A 52 -5.39 -5.93 27.90
C VAL A 52 -5.95 -6.94 26.91
N LYS A 53 -5.53 -6.93 25.64
CA LYS A 53 -6.06 -7.84 24.61
C LYS A 53 -5.60 -9.27 24.83
N GLU A 54 -4.36 -9.41 25.29
CA GLU A 54 -3.60 -10.64 25.49
C GLU A 54 -4.22 -11.54 26.57
N VAL A 55 -4.98 -10.96 27.51
CA VAL A 55 -5.69 -11.74 28.54
C VAL A 55 -7.04 -12.30 28.06
N VAL A 56 -7.50 -11.90 26.86
CA VAL A 56 -8.71 -12.45 26.26
C VAL A 56 -8.36 -13.79 25.59
N ARG A 57 -8.89 -14.88 26.15
CA ARG A 57 -8.74 -16.21 25.58
C ARG A 57 -9.37 -16.26 24.18
N THR A 58 -8.57 -16.53 23.16
CA THR A 58 -9.02 -16.88 21.81
C THR A 58 -9.47 -18.34 21.76
N ASP A 59 -10.25 -18.73 20.74
CA ASP A 59 -10.78 -20.10 20.63
C ASP A 59 -9.68 -21.18 20.60
N SER A 60 -8.46 -20.83 20.17
CA SER A 60 -7.25 -21.67 20.23
C SER A 60 -6.79 -22.04 21.65
N LEU A 61 -7.37 -21.45 22.71
CA LEU A 61 -7.05 -21.73 24.12
C LEU A 61 -8.23 -22.35 24.90
N LYS A 62 -9.27 -22.86 24.22
CA LYS A 62 -10.38 -23.60 24.85
C LYS A 62 -9.83 -24.87 25.52
N GLY A 63 -9.75 -24.88 26.85
CA GLY A 63 -9.40 -26.06 27.66
C GLY A 63 -8.62 -25.77 28.95
N ARG A 64 -7.81 -24.70 29.01
CA ARG A 64 -7.04 -24.35 30.23
C ARG A 64 -7.72 -23.26 31.06
N ARG A 65 -8.61 -23.67 31.97
CA ARG A 65 -9.05 -22.81 33.07
C ARG A 65 -7.91 -22.67 34.08
N GLY A 66 -7.48 -21.43 34.36
CA GLY A 66 -6.74 -21.12 35.59
C GLY A 66 -5.21 -20.94 35.54
N ARG A 67 -4.54 -20.92 34.37
CA ARG A 67 -3.10 -20.62 34.33
C ARG A 67 -2.79 -19.51 33.32
N LEU A 68 -2.15 -18.43 33.78
CA LEU A 68 -1.49 -17.46 32.89
C LEU A 68 -0.45 -18.25 32.05
N PRO A 69 -0.31 -18.03 30.73
CA PRO A 69 0.75 -18.64 29.97
C PRO A 69 2.10 -18.22 30.58
N SER A 70 2.77 -19.14 31.26
CA SER A 70 4.18 -19.00 31.60
C SER A 70 4.95 -18.98 30.28
N LYS A 71 5.59 -17.83 30.04
CA LYS A 71 6.42 -17.48 28.89
C LYS A 71 7.22 -18.70 28.40
N PRO A 72 6.92 -19.30 27.24
CA PRO A 72 7.90 -20.14 26.56
C PRO A 72 9.05 -19.21 26.14
N LYS A 73 10.29 -19.56 26.48
CA LYS A 73 11.46 -19.03 25.78
C LYS A 73 11.38 -19.56 24.35
N SER A 74 10.73 -18.83 23.45
CA SER A 74 10.94 -19.01 22.02
C SER A 74 12.25 -18.31 21.62
N PRO A 75 12.95 -18.78 20.58
CA PRO A 75 14.00 -18.01 19.94
C PRO A 75 13.43 -16.62 19.62
N GLN A 76 14.21 -15.59 19.90
CA GLN A 76 13.83 -14.20 19.68
C GLN A 76 13.85 -13.93 18.16
N GLU A 77 12.84 -14.42 17.44
CA GLU A 77 12.46 -13.80 16.17
C GLU A 77 11.85 -12.45 16.53
N SER A 78 12.55 -11.38 16.15
CA SER A 78 12.05 -10.02 16.15
C SER A 78 10.57 -10.01 15.71
N PRO A 79 9.67 -9.29 16.42
CA PRO A 79 8.28 -9.19 15.97
C PRO A 79 8.27 -8.75 14.51
N PRO A 80 7.50 -9.41 13.62
CA PRO A 80 7.44 -9.01 12.23
C PRO A 80 7.06 -7.53 12.21
N SER A 81 7.86 -6.74 11.50
CA SER A 81 7.62 -5.32 11.24
C SER A 81 6.13 -5.12 10.95
N PRO A 82 5.49 -4.05 11.46
CA PRO A 82 4.09 -3.79 11.16
C PRO A 82 3.88 -3.88 9.65
N PRO A 83 2.78 -4.50 9.16
CA PRO A 83 2.56 -4.69 7.75
C PRO A 83 2.69 -3.34 7.05
N VAL A 84 3.60 -3.27 6.06
CA VAL A 84 3.83 -2.06 5.28
C VAL A 84 2.48 -1.60 4.74
N SER A 85 2.13 -0.34 5.00
CA SER A 85 0.85 0.18 4.52
C SER A 85 0.78 0.07 2.99
N LEU A 86 -0.41 -0.19 2.43
CA LEU A 86 -0.57 -0.29 0.98
C LEU A 86 0.01 0.94 0.25
N ILE A 87 -0.22 2.14 0.81
CA ILE A 87 0.35 3.39 0.28
C ILE A 87 1.88 3.33 0.26
N THR A 88 2.51 2.91 1.36
CA THR A 88 3.98 2.80 1.44
C THR A 88 4.52 1.77 0.44
N ALA A 89 3.82 0.65 0.24
CA ALA A 89 4.22 -0.37 -0.72
C ALA A 89 4.13 0.15 -2.17
N LEU A 90 3.05 0.86 -2.51
CA LEU A 90 2.86 1.47 -3.83
C LEU A 90 3.91 2.55 -4.11
N VAL A 91 4.19 3.42 -3.14
CA VAL A 91 5.23 4.45 -3.27
C VAL A 91 6.61 3.81 -3.48
N ARG A 92 6.97 2.78 -2.70
CA ARG A 92 8.23 2.06 -2.91
C ARG A 92 8.30 1.39 -4.27
N ALA A 93 7.24 0.67 -4.68
CA ALA A 93 7.18 0.05 -5.99
C ALA A 93 7.39 1.07 -7.13
N HIS A 94 6.78 2.26 -7.01
CA HIS A 94 6.97 3.34 -7.97
C HIS A 94 8.41 3.87 -7.98
N VAL A 95 8.98 4.20 -6.81
CA VAL A 95 10.35 4.69 -6.70
C VAL A 95 11.36 3.67 -7.23
N ASP A 96 11.24 2.40 -6.84
CA ASP A 96 12.17 1.34 -7.24
C ASP A 96 12.11 1.01 -8.75
N THR A 97 11.09 1.49 -9.45
CA THR A 97 10.90 1.27 -10.90
C THR A 97 11.00 2.57 -11.69
N THR A 98 11.27 3.70 -11.04
CA THR A 98 11.45 4.97 -11.74
C THR A 98 12.95 5.27 -11.77
N PRO A 99 13.55 5.46 -12.96
CA PRO A 99 14.96 5.84 -13.03
C PRO A 99 15.17 7.16 -12.31
N ASP A 100 16.29 7.27 -11.61
CA ASP A 100 16.69 8.54 -10.99
C ASP A 100 16.91 9.58 -12.10
N LEU A 101 16.27 10.74 -11.97
CA LEU A 101 16.39 11.85 -12.90
C LEU A 101 17.85 12.28 -13.09
N ALA A 102 18.69 12.13 -12.05
CA ALA A 102 20.11 12.44 -12.12
C ALA A 102 20.93 11.44 -12.97
N ASN A 103 20.39 10.25 -13.24
CA ASN A 103 21.06 9.14 -13.93
C ASN A 103 20.37 8.75 -15.24
N LEU A 104 19.62 9.66 -15.86
CA LEU A 104 18.98 9.42 -17.15
C LEU A 104 20.04 9.21 -18.24
N ASP A 105 19.85 8.16 -19.03
CA ASP A 105 20.71 7.84 -20.16
C ASP A 105 20.27 8.62 -21.40
N TYR A 106 21.05 9.62 -21.77
CA TYR A 106 20.85 10.44 -22.97
C TYR A 106 21.72 9.98 -24.15
N SER A 107 22.31 8.78 -24.11
CA SER A 107 23.17 8.26 -25.18
C SER A 107 22.50 8.21 -26.55
N GLN A 108 21.17 8.07 -26.58
CA GLN A 108 20.37 8.06 -27.80
C GLN A 108 19.76 9.43 -28.14
N TYR A 109 19.95 10.45 -27.30
CA TYR A 109 19.49 11.81 -27.60
C TYR A 109 20.50 12.53 -28.47
N CYS A 110 20.06 12.97 -29.65
CA CYS A 110 20.81 13.86 -30.52
C CYS A 110 20.12 15.21 -30.58
N ASP A 111 20.83 16.28 -30.25
CA ASP A 111 20.31 17.63 -30.49
C ASP A 111 20.33 17.90 -32.00
N PRO A 112 19.22 18.34 -32.63
CA PRO A 112 19.19 18.62 -34.05
C PRO A 112 20.14 19.79 -34.40
N SER A 113 21.33 19.45 -34.90
CA SER A 113 22.29 20.39 -35.45
C SER A 113 21.87 20.80 -36.88
N PRO A 114 22.01 22.08 -37.27
CA PRO A 114 21.73 22.51 -38.65
C PRO A 114 22.68 21.92 -39.70
N ILE A 115 23.74 21.22 -39.28
CA ILE A 115 24.77 20.63 -40.14
C ILE A 115 24.51 19.13 -40.39
N ASP A 116 23.77 18.47 -39.50
CA ASP A 116 23.50 17.04 -39.60
C ASP A 116 22.27 16.74 -40.47
N PRO A 117 22.26 15.63 -41.21
CA PRO A 117 21.09 15.21 -41.95
C PRO A 117 19.91 15.03 -41.01
N ALA A 118 18.76 15.63 -41.37
CA ALA A 118 17.54 15.51 -40.58
C ALA A 118 17.14 14.03 -40.44
N ILE A 119 16.96 13.58 -39.20
CA ILE A 119 16.45 12.24 -38.88
C ILE A 119 15.12 12.04 -39.61
N SER A 120 14.97 10.92 -40.31
CA SER A 120 13.74 10.62 -41.04
C SER A 120 12.56 10.43 -40.08
N GLU A 121 11.35 10.69 -40.55
CA GLU A 121 10.13 10.46 -39.75
C GLU A 121 10.02 9.00 -39.29
N ALA A 122 10.44 8.05 -40.12
CA ALA A 122 10.45 6.63 -39.78
C ALA A 122 11.38 6.33 -38.59
N GLU A 123 12.56 6.94 -38.55
CA GLU A 123 13.51 6.79 -37.44
C GLU A 123 12.98 7.43 -36.16
N LYS A 124 12.34 8.60 -36.23
CA LYS A 124 11.70 9.23 -35.05
C LYS A 124 10.59 8.35 -34.48
N ILE A 125 9.75 7.79 -35.34
CA ILE A 125 8.70 6.85 -34.94
C ILE A 125 9.32 5.61 -34.28
N GLN A 126 10.37 5.05 -34.87
CA GLN A 126 11.06 3.89 -34.32
C GLN A 126 11.66 4.18 -32.94
N GLN A 127 12.32 5.33 -32.76
CA GLN A 127 12.85 5.78 -31.47
C GLN A 127 11.73 5.91 -30.42
N PHE A 128 10.60 6.51 -30.80
CA PHE A 128 9.44 6.63 -29.92
C PHE A 128 8.89 5.26 -29.49
N TYR A 129 8.75 4.30 -30.42
CA TYR A 129 8.29 2.95 -30.08
C TYR A 129 9.26 2.23 -29.15
N THR A 130 10.57 2.40 -29.32
CA THR A 130 11.57 1.87 -28.40
C THR A 130 11.37 2.45 -27.00
N LEU A 131 11.27 3.78 -26.87
CA LEU A 131 11.03 4.46 -25.58
C LEU A 131 9.71 4.03 -24.92
N LEU A 132 8.64 3.93 -25.71
CA LEU A 132 7.34 3.46 -25.24
C LEU A 132 7.43 2.03 -24.71
N THR A 133 8.06 1.12 -25.45
CA THR A 133 8.19 -0.29 -25.07
C THR A 133 9.00 -0.44 -23.78
N THR A 134 10.15 0.24 -23.68
CA THR A 134 10.96 0.26 -22.45
C THR A 134 10.17 0.82 -21.26
N SER A 135 9.37 1.87 -21.47
CA SER A 135 8.52 2.43 -20.43
C SER A 135 7.41 1.47 -19.99
N VAL A 136 6.83 0.71 -20.92
CA VAL A 136 5.83 -0.32 -20.64
C VAL A 136 6.44 -1.47 -19.83
N ASP A 137 7.67 -1.90 -20.13
CA ASP A 137 8.37 -2.93 -19.35
C ASP A 137 8.62 -2.48 -17.90
N VAL A 138 8.97 -1.20 -17.72
CA VAL A 138 9.07 -0.59 -16.40
C VAL A 138 7.73 -0.61 -15.64
N ILE A 139 6.62 -0.32 -16.31
CA ILE A 139 5.27 -0.39 -15.70
C ILE A 139 4.91 -1.83 -15.36
N ARG A 140 5.36 -2.81 -16.16
CA ARG A 140 5.19 -4.24 -15.86
C ARG A 140 5.91 -4.63 -14.57
N ASN A 141 7.18 -4.25 -14.45
CA ASN A 141 7.97 -4.45 -13.23
C ASN A 141 7.35 -3.76 -12.01
N PHE A 142 6.68 -2.62 -12.21
CA PHE A 142 5.92 -1.95 -11.16
C PHE A 142 4.70 -2.76 -10.72
N ALA A 143 3.89 -3.24 -11.67
CA ALA A 143 2.70 -4.03 -11.37
C ALA A 143 3.03 -5.29 -10.57
N GLU A 144 4.14 -5.96 -10.91
CA GLU A 144 4.62 -7.15 -10.19
C GLU A 144 4.97 -6.89 -8.72
N LYS A 145 5.29 -5.64 -8.35
CA LYS A 145 5.60 -5.21 -6.99
C LYS A 145 4.37 -4.77 -6.19
N ILE A 146 3.18 -4.68 -6.81
CA ILE A 146 1.94 -4.29 -6.12
C ILE A 146 1.47 -5.44 -5.21
N PRO A 147 1.23 -5.19 -3.91
CA PRO A 147 0.70 -6.21 -2.99
C PRO A 147 -0.60 -6.81 -3.50
N GLY A 148 -0.67 -8.15 -3.55
CA GLY A 148 -1.83 -8.90 -4.04
C GLY A 148 -1.90 -9.09 -5.57
N TYR A 149 -1.09 -8.36 -6.37
CA TYR A 149 -1.10 -8.53 -7.82
C TYR A 149 -0.67 -9.93 -8.23
N GLN A 150 0.35 -10.48 -7.57
CA GLN A 150 0.86 -11.82 -7.88
C GLN A 150 -0.13 -12.95 -7.57
N GLU A 151 -1.12 -12.70 -6.72
CA GLU A 151 -2.15 -13.67 -6.31
C GLU A 151 -3.26 -13.81 -7.37
N LEU A 152 -3.35 -12.88 -8.33
CA LEU A 152 -4.27 -12.95 -9.45
C LEU A 152 -3.87 -14.05 -10.45
N CYS A 153 -4.85 -14.58 -11.18
CA CYS A 153 -4.56 -15.50 -12.28
C CYS A 153 -3.87 -14.75 -13.44
N ARG A 154 -3.26 -15.52 -14.35
CA ARG A 154 -2.47 -14.94 -15.44
C ARG A 154 -3.32 -14.09 -16.38
N GLU A 155 -4.53 -14.57 -16.67
CA GLU A 155 -5.48 -13.94 -17.58
C GLU A 155 -5.91 -12.56 -17.05
N ASP A 156 -6.20 -12.47 -15.74
CA ASP A 156 -6.56 -11.22 -15.09
C ASP A 156 -5.39 -10.23 -15.03
N LYS A 157 -4.17 -10.72 -14.78
CA LYS A 157 -2.95 -9.88 -14.83
C LYS A 157 -2.76 -9.28 -16.22
N GLU A 158 -2.89 -10.10 -17.27
CA GLU A 158 -2.74 -9.65 -18.66
C GLU A 158 -3.83 -8.64 -19.02
N LEU A 159 -5.09 -8.90 -18.66
CA LEU A 159 -6.21 -7.99 -18.93
C LEU A 159 -6.07 -6.65 -18.22
N LEU A 160 -5.76 -6.66 -16.91
CA LEU A 160 -5.55 -5.45 -16.12
C LEU A 160 -4.40 -4.62 -16.69
N PHE A 161 -3.30 -5.27 -17.04
CA PHE A 161 -2.14 -4.60 -17.60
C PHE A 161 -2.43 -3.99 -18.98
N GLN A 162 -3.08 -4.73 -19.88
CA GLN A 162 -3.48 -4.23 -21.19
C GLN A 162 -4.43 -3.03 -21.08
N SER A 163 -5.38 -3.08 -20.13
CA SER A 163 -6.35 -2.00 -19.93
C SER A 163 -5.73 -0.72 -19.35
N ALA A 164 -4.68 -0.82 -18.53
CA ALA A 164 -4.18 0.32 -17.75
C ALA A 164 -2.76 0.80 -18.14
N SER A 165 -1.99 0.02 -18.89
CA SER A 165 -0.56 0.32 -19.15
C SER A 165 -0.34 1.67 -19.83
N LEU A 166 -1.17 2.05 -20.80
CA LEU A 166 -1.07 3.35 -21.48
C LEU A 166 -1.45 4.53 -20.57
N GLU A 167 -2.47 4.37 -19.72
CA GLU A 167 -2.85 5.41 -18.75
C GLU A 167 -1.73 5.61 -17.71
N LEU A 168 -1.14 4.51 -17.23
CA LEU A 168 0.00 4.56 -16.31
C LEU A 168 1.24 5.18 -16.97
N PHE A 169 1.46 4.94 -18.26
CA PHE A 169 2.51 5.58 -19.02
C PHE A 169 2.31 7.10 -19.07
N VAL A 170 1.13 7.57 -19.48
CA VAL A 170 0.79 8.99 -19.54
C VAL A 170 0.90 9.64 -18.16
N LEU A 171 0.42 8.98 -17.11
CA LEU A 171 0.50 9.48 -15.74
C LEU A 171 1.95 9.64 -15.27
N ARG A 172 2.80 8.64 -15.54
CA ARG A 172 4.23 8.69 -15.19
C ARG A 172 5.01 9.73 -15.99
N LEU A 173 4.59 9.99 -17.23
CA LEU A 173 5.16 11.07 -18.04
C LEU A 173 4.75 12.43 -17.47
N ALA A 174 3.46 12.63 -17.21
CA ALA A 174 2.91 13.87 -16.62
C ALA A 174 3.52 14.19 -15.24
N TYR A 175 3.80 13.17 -14.42
CA TYR A 175 4.46 13.36 -13.12
C TYR A 175 5.88 13.94 -13.24
N ARG A 176 6.56 13.68 -14.36
CA ARG A 176 7.94 14.14 -14.61
C ARG A 176 8.00 15.48 -15.35
N THR A 177 6.89 15.95 -15.92
CA THR A 177 6.82 17.22 -16.65
C THR A 177 6.55 18.41 -15.75
N HIS A 178 7.23 19.52 -16.00
CA HIS A 178 6.96 20.82 -15.38
C HIS A 178 6.12 21.71 -16.28
N ALA A 179 5.38 22.66 -15.68
CA ALA A 179 4.45 23.53 -16.40
C ALA A 179 5.11 24.39 -17.50
N ASN A 180 6.42 24.62 -17.41
CA ASN A 180 7.18 25.43 -18.35
C ASN A 180 7.95 24.60 -19.38
N ASP A 181 7.85 23.27 -19.33
CA ASP A 181 8.58 22.39 -20.24
C ASP A 181 7.98 22.47 -21.65
N THR A 182 8.85 22.66 -22.63
CA THR A 182 8.49 22.67 -24.07
C THR A 182 8.77 21.31 -24.73
N LYS A 183 9.36 20.38 -23.98
CA LYS A 183 9.76 19.04 -24.42
C LYS A 183 9.35 18.02 -23.36
N LEU A 184 9.03 16.80 -23.80
CA LEU A 184 8.76 15.67 -22.91
C LEU A 184 10.04 14.83 -22.78
N THR A 185 10.40 14.45 -21.55
CA THR A 185 11.52 13.54 -21.26
C THR A 185 10.95 12.19 -20.84
N PHE A 186 11.32 11.15 -21.59
CA PHE A 186 10.84 9.77 -21.40
C PHE A 186 11.72 8.99 -20.41
#